data_AF-A0A9D8BUL7-F1
#
_entry.id   AF-A0A9D8BUL7-F1
#
_cell.length_a   1.000
_cell.length_b   1.000
_cell.length_c   1.000
_cell.angle_alpha   90.00
_cell.angle_beta   90.00
_cell.angle_gamma   90.00
#
_symmetry.space_group_name_H-M   'P 1'
#
loop_
_entity.id
_entity.type
_entity.pdbx_description
1 polymer ?
#
loop_
_entity_poly.entity_id
_entity_poly.type
_entity_poly.pdbx_seq_one_letter_code
_entity_poly.pdbx_strand_id
1 'polypeptide(L)'
;VAIDRENSKISFSFDLAKAQCPIDRIESLMLSLASSHQDATGLRITLISPLGYGVQFAAPRDCAHTFCTNLNQGFRFHSVRFMAEPAAGRWTLQISEESGKSIGTLSRLQLSFLGH
;
A
#
# COMPACT_ATOMS: atom_id res chain seq x y z
N VAL A 1 12.82 -4.89 -1.62
CA VAL A 1 12.84 -4.05 -2.85
C VAL A 1 13.09 -2.60 -2.45
N ALA A 2 14.08 -1.95 -3.07
CA ALA A 2 14.50 -0.58 -2.72
C ALA A 2 13.54 0.46 -3.30
N ILE A 3 13.17 1.48 -2.52
CA ILE A 3 12.30 2.62 -2.83
C ILE A 3 13.18 3.88 -2.84
N ASP A 4 13.29 4.54 -3.98
CA ASP A 4 14.07 5.78 -4.18
C ASP A 4 13.51 6.59 -5.36
N ARG A 5 14.08 7.76 -5.62
CA ARG A 5 13.64 8.67 -6.69
C ARG A 5 13.91 8.15 -8.10
N GLU A 6 14.99 7.38 -8.30
CA GLU A 6 15.38 6.84 -9.61
C GLU A 6 14.47 5.68 -10.00
N ASN A 7 14.05 4.88 -9.02
CA ASN A 7 12.96 3.91 -9.06
C ASN A 7 11.63 4.57 -8.71
N SER A 8 11.33 5.68 -9.39
CA SER A 8 10.23 6.63 -9.12
C SER A 8 8.85 6.01 -8.88
N LYS A 9 8.63 4.75 -9.29
CA LYS A 9 7.43 3.99 -8.97
C LYS A 9 7.72 2.50 -8.96
N ILE A 10 7.40 1.86 -7.85
CA ILE A 10 7.50 0.41 -7.67
C ILE A 10 6.11 -0.15 -7.66
N SER A 11 5.90 -1.21 -8.45
CA SER A 11 4.64 -1.92 -8.51
C SER A 11 4.84 -3.36 -8.07
N PHE A 12 4.04 -3.79 -7.09
CA PHE A 12 3.94 -5.18 -6.67
C PHE A 12 2.56 -5.69 -7.05
N SER A 13 2.53 -6.67 -7.95
CA SER A 13 1.29 -7.36 -8.28
C SER A 13 1.31 -8.76 -7.69
N PHE A 14 0.16 -9.19 -7.18
CA PHE A 14 -0.05 -10.56 -6.75
C PHE A 14 -1.46 -10.98 -7.12
N ASP A 15 -1.57 -12.23 -7.56
CA ASP A 15 -2.83 -12.85 -7.93
C ASP A 15 -3.35 -13.65 -6.72
N LEU A 16 -4.54 -13.30 -6.23
CA LEU A 16 -5.20 -13.99 -5.13
C LEU A 16 -6.26 -14.93 -5.68
N ALA A 17 -6.05 -16.24 -5.54
CA ALA A 17 -7.06 -17.21 -5.93
C ALA A 17 -8.23 -17.23 -4.94
N LYS A 18 -9.44 -17.48 -5.44
CA LYS A 18 -10.65 -17.63 -4.58
C LYS A 18 -10.49 -18.70 -3.50
N ALA A 19 -9.74 -19.77 -3.77
CA ALA A 19 -9.43 -20.80 -2.78
C ALA A 19 -8.54 -20.31 -1.62
N GLN A 20 -7.76 -19.24 -1.82
CA GLN A 20 -6.90 -18.64 -0.80
C GLN A 20 -7.63 -17.59 0.04
N CYS A 21 -8.64 -16.91 -0.55
CA CYS A 21 -9.50 -15.97 0.13
C CYS A 21 -10.92 -16.08 -0.42
N PRO A 22 -11.85 -16.74 0.30
CA PRO A 22 -13.20 -17.01 -0.18
C PRO A 22 -14.16 -15.82 -0.06
N ILE A 23 -13.68 -14.63 0.34
CA ILE A 23 -14.50 -13.41 0.43
C ILE A 23 -14.91 -12.98 -0.98
N ASP A 24 -16.20 -13.10 -1.26
CA ASP A 24 -16.79 -12.73 -2.54
C ASP A 24 -17.31 -11.28 -2.52
N ARG A 25 -17.46 -10.70 -1.33
CA ARG A 25 -17.91 -9.32 -1.12
C ARG A 25 -17.13 -8.66 0.02
N ILE A 26 -16.16 -7.82 -0.35
CA ILE A 26 -15.40 -7.02 0.60
C ILE A 26 -16.32 -6.00 1.29
N GLU A 27 -16.16 -5.84 2.59
CA GLU A 27 -16.73 -4.74 3.39
C GLU A 27 -15.65 -3.72 3.73
N SER A 28 -14.46 -4.20 4.10
CA SER A 28 -13.29 -3.36 4.29
C SER A 28 -11.98 -4.11 4.08
N LEU A 29 -10.90 -3.33 3.94
CA LEU A 29 -9.56 -3.82 3.69
C LEU A 29 -8.57 -3.13 4.62
N MET A 30 -7.61 -3.90 5.14
CA MET A 30 -6.43 -3.39 5.81
C MET A 30 -5.18 -3.66 4.97
N LEU A 31 -4.37 -2.63 4.75
CA LEU A 31 -3.05 -2.71 4.14
C LEU A 31 -2.00 -2.48 5.24
N SER A 32 -1.21 -3.50 5.55
CA SER A 32 -0.09 -3.39 6.49
C SER A 32 1.22 -3.29 5.73
N LEU A 33 1.97 -2.22 5.97
CA LEU A 33 3.23 -1.91 5.30
C LEU A 33 4.32 -1.63 6.32
N ALA A 34 5.47 -2.30 6.20
CA ALA A 34 6.69 -1.92 6.91
C ALA A 34 7.83 -1.66 5.92
N SER A 35 8.59 -0.60 6.15
CA SER A 35 9.68 -0.16 5.28
C SER A 35 10.77 0.52 6.08
N SER A 36 12.03 0.36 5.67
CA SER A 36 13.18 1.07 6.24
C SER A 36 13.30 2.53 5.75
N HIS A 37 12.34 3.03 4.97
CA HIS A 37 12.33 4.39 4.43
C HIS A 37 12.29 5.42 5.56
N GLN A 38 13.28 6.31 5.60
CA GLN A 38 13.51 7.18 6.76
C GLN A 38 12.53 8.36 6.82
N ASP A 39 12.01 8.77 5.65
CA ASP A 39 11.01 9.82 5.55
C ASP A 39 9.79 9.33 4.76
N ALA A 40 8.78 8.81 5.46
CA ALA A 40 7.60 8.30 4.79
C ALA A 40 6.66 9.40 4.26
N THR A 41 6.94 10.70 4.50
CA THR A 41 6.06 11.78 4.04
C THR A 41 6.22 12.10 2.56
N GLY A 42 7.28 11.63 1.91
CA GLY A 42 7.46 11.68 0.47
C GLY A 42 6.71 10.58 -0.30
N LEU A 43 6.17 9.58 0.42
CA LEU A 43 5.59 8.40 -0.20
C LEU A 43 4.16 8.63 -0.66
N ARG A 44 3.88 8.27 -1.92
CA ARG A 44 2.53 7.97 -2.39
C ARG A 44 2.32 6.47 -2.40
N ILE A 45 1.21 6.03 -1.82
CA ILE A 45 0.83 4.62 -1.75
C ILE A 45 -0.57 4.47 -2.34
N THR A 46 -0.68 3.71 -3.42
CA THR A 46 -1.94 3.42 -4.11
C THR A 46 -2.12 1.91 -4.24
N LEU A 47 -3.27 1.38 -3.86
CA LEU A 47 -3.65 -0.01 -4.10
C LEU A 47 -4.70 -0.06 -5.21
N ILE A 48 -4.49 -0.91 -6.20
CA ILE A 48 -5.40 -1.14 -7.32
C ILE A 48 -6.03 -2.52 -7.17
N SER A 49 -7.36 -2.57 -7.22
CA SER A 49 -8.15 -3.79 -7.09
C SER A 49 -8.18 -4.63 -8.37
N PRO A 50 -8.67 -5.88 -8.32
CA PRO A 50 -8.87 -6.73 -9.50
C PRO A 50 -9.78 -6.12 -10.57
N LEU A 51 -10.71 -5.24 -10.17
CA LEU A 51 -11.58 -4.51 -11.10
C LEU A 51 -10.91 -3.26 -11.70
N GLY A 52 -9.67 -2.98 -11.33
CA GLY A 52 -8.90 -1.83 -11.80
C GLY A 52 -9.12 -0.54 -11.01
N TYR A 53 -9.87 -0.59 -9.91
CA TYR A 53 -10.13 0.60 -9.09
C TYR A 53 -8.95 0.93 -8.18
N GLY A 54 -8.42 2.15 -8.30
CA GLY A 54 -7.25 2.61 -7.54
C GLY A 54 -7.64 3.46 -6.32
N VAL A 55 -7.19 3.05 -5.13
CA VAL A 55 -7.38 3.79 -3.88
C VAL A 55 -6.04 4.23 -3.32
N GLN A 56 -5.93 5.53 -3.07
CA GLN A 56 -4.76 6.12 -2.42
C GLN A 56 -4.86 5.99 -0.90
N PHE A 57 -3.87 5.36 -0.29
CA PHE A 57 -3.74 5.19 1.16
C PHE A 57 -2.83 6.24 1.80
N ALA A 58 -1.85 6.73 1.04
CA ALA A 58 -0.98 7.82 1.46
C ALA A 58 -0.68 8.73 0.27
N ALA A 59 -0.59 10.02 0.55
CA ALA A 59 -0.14 11.05 -0.37
C ALA A 59 1.10 11.74 0.21
N PRO A 60 2.01 12.23 -0.64
CA PRO A 60 3.10 13.05 -0.17
C PRO A 60 2.56 14.27 0.57
N ARG A 61 3.20 14.61 1.68
CA ARG A 61 2.87 15.80 2.47
C ARG A 61 4.14 16.42 2.99
N ASP A 62 4.15 17.74 3.03
CA ASP A 62 5.17 18.44 3.80
C ASP A 62 4.94 18.21 5.28
N CYS A 63 6.05 18.17 5.99
CA CYS A 63 5.99 18.09 7.42
C CYS A 63 6.83 19.20 8.05
N ALA A 64 6.21 19.90 9.00
CA ALA A 64 6.82 21.06 9.66
C ALA A 64 7.98 20.69 10.61
N HIS A 65 8.15 19.40 10.92
CA HIS A 65 9.20 18.90 11.81
C HIS A 65 10.20 18.02 11.05
N THR A 66 11.42 17.91 11.58
CA THR A 66 12.54 17.17 10.96
C THR A 66 12.26 15.67 10.76
N PHE A 67 11.39 15.07 11.58
CA PHE A 67 10.95 13.68 11.46
C PHE A 67 9.47 13.54 11.78
N CYS A 68 8.69 12.96 10.88
CA CYS A 68 7.24 12.99 11.01
C CYS A 68 6.59 11.63 11.13
N THR A 69 7.18 10.62 10.51
CA THR A 69 6.87 9.21 10.79
C THR A 69 7.87 8.33 10.06
N ASN A 70 8.16 7.15 10.62
CA ASN A 70 8.84 6.07 9.92
C ASN A 70 7.90 4.87 9.81
N LEU A 71 8.19 3.99 8.86
CA LEU A 71 7.41 2.76 8.64
C LEU A 71 8.15 1.52 9.17
N ASN A 72 9.22 1.68 9.95
CA ASN A 72 10.12 0.57 10.33
C ASN A 72 9.37 -0.50 11.15
N GLN A 73 8.47 -0.08 12.03
CA GLN A 73 7.65 -0.98 12.86
C GLN A 73 6.38 -1.48 12.16
N GLY A 74 6.09 -0.94 10.99
CA GLY A 74 4.86 -1.18 10.24
C GLY A 74 3.75 -0.20 10.57
N PHE A 75 2.96 0.17 9.57
CA PHE A 75 1.74 0.95 9.69
C PHE A 75 0.58 0.20 9.04
N ARG A 76 -0.61 0.33 9.62
CA ARG A 76 -1.84 -0.27 9.07
C ARG A 76 -2.74 0.82 8.54
N PHE A 77 -2.99 0.79 7.24
CA PHE A 77 -4.01 1.60 6.60
C PHE A 77 -5.32 0.81 6.53
N HIS A 78 -6.44 1.49 6.64
CA HIS A 78 -7.78 0.90 6.52
C HIS A 78 -8.58 1.64 5.44
N SER A 79 -9.35 0.92 4.64
CA SER A 79 -10.23 1.50 3.63
C SER A 79 -11.50 0.69 3.45
N VAL A 80 -12.60 1.40 3.23
CA VAL A 80 -13.91 0.86 2.82
C VAL A 80 -14.20 1.14 1.34
N ARG A 81 -13.22 1.67 0.59
CA ARG A 81 -13.42 2.09 -0.80
C ARG A 81 -13.53 0.94 -1.80
N PHE A 82 -13.13 -0.28 -1.39
CA PHE A 82 -13.28 -1.51 -2.17
C PHE A 82 -14.56 -2.29 -1.81
N MET A 83 -15.52 -1.64 -1.15
CA MET A 83 -16.75 -2.28 -0.71
C MET A 83 -17.51 -2.90 -1.89
N ALA A 84 -18.00 -4.11 -1.68
CA ALA A 84 -18.70 -4.96 -2.63
C ALA A 84 -17.87 -5.53 -3.80
N GLU A 85 -16.56 -5.31 -3.83
CA GLU A 85 -15.68 -6.00 -4.77
C GLU A 85 -15.36 -7.42 -4.30
N PRO A 86 -15.09 -8.37 -5.22
CA PRO A 86 -14.55 -9.68 -4.85
C PRO A 86 -13.09 -9.54 -4.41
N ALA A 87 -12.67 -10.34 -3.41
CA ALA A 87 -11.26 -10.35 -3.00
C ALA A 87 -10.36 -11.06 -4.03
N ALA A 88 -10.89 -12.07 -4.73
CA ALA A 88 -10.13 -12.84 -5.70
C ALA A 88 -9.74 -12.02 -6.95
N GLY A 89 -8.53 -12.23 -7.43
CA GLY A 89 -7.97 -11.62 -8.63
C GLY A 89 -6.66 -10.87 -8.37
N ARG A 90 -6.26 -10.06 -9.35
CA ARG A 90 -4.98 -9.35 -9.32
C ARG A 90 -5.07 -8.07 -8.51
N TRP A 91 -4.33 -8.00 -7.41
CA TRP A 91 -4.10 -6.77 -6.67
C TRP A 91 -2.76 -6.17 -7.07
N THR A 92 -2.70 -4.84 -7.21
CA THR A 92 -1.44 -4.13 -7.50
C THR A 92 -1.22 -3.02 -6.50
N LEU A 93 -0.15 -3.12 -5.70
CA LEU A 93 0.32 -2.04 -4.87
C LEU A 93 1.35 -1.20 -5.64
N GLN A 94 1.12 0.10 -5.70
CA GLN A 94 2.04 1.07 -6.27
C GLN A 94 2.58 1.97 -5.15
N ILE A 95 3.90 2.06 -5.06
CA ILE A 95 4.60 2.96 -4.13
C ILE A 95 5.55 3.84 -4.94
N SER A 96 5.46 5.16 -4.78
CA SER A 96 6.42 6.12 -5.34
C SER A 96 6.99 7.01 -4.24
N GLU A 97 8.27 7.35 -4.35
CA GLU A 97 8.93 8.36 -3.53
C GLU A 97 9.04 9.67 -4.33
N GLU A 98 8.24 10.66 -3.94
CA GLU A 98 8.07 11.91 -4.71
C GLU A 98 8.85 13.10 -4.11
N SER A 99 9.36 12.98 -2.88
CA SER A 99 10.19 14.04 -2.27
C SER A 99 11.67 13.92 -2.66
N GLY A 100 12.13 12.69 -2.97
CA GLY A 100 13.52 12.40 -3.31
C GLY A 100 14.49 12.53 -2.14
N LYS A 101 13.98 12.52 -0.91
CA LYS A 101 14.76 12.78 0.31
C LYS A 101 15.35 11.52 0.94
N SER A 102 14.83 10.35 0.61
CA SER A 102 15.21 9.11 1.28
C SER A 102 15.18 7.91 0.34
N ILE A 103 15.90 6.88 0.77
CA ILE A 103 15.92 5.56 0.17
C ILE A 103 15.52 4.58 1.25
N GLY A 104 14.70 3.60 0.91
CA GLY A 104 14.24 2.59 1.85
C GLY A 104 14.06 1.24 1.20
N THR A 105 13.74 0.22 1.98
CA THR A 105 13.35 -1.08 1.46
C THR A 105 12.04 -1.52 2.08
N LEU A 106 11.13 -2.03 1.25
CA LEU A 106 9.90 -2.64 1.75
C LEU A 106 10.24 -4.00 2.39
N SER A 107 9.91 -4.17 3.67
CA SER A 107 10.17 -5.37 4.46
C SER A 107 8.91 -6.17 4.79
N ARG A 108 7.74 -5.53 4.75
CA ARG A 108 6.44 -6.20 4.93
C ARG A 108 5.38 -5.60 4.03
N LEU A 109 4.61 -6.47 3.39
CA LEU A 109 3.37 -6.17 2.68
C LEU A 109 2.34 -7.24 3.03
N GLN A 110 1.19 -6.83 3.56
CA GLN A 110 0.07 -7.72 3.84
C GLN A 110 -1.25 -7.01 3.57
N LEU A 111 -2.14 -7.68 2.82
CA LEU A 111 -3.56 -7.33 2.75
C LEU A 111 -4.36 -8.21 3.70
N SER A 112 -5.36 -7.63 4.34
CA SER A 112 -6.37 -8.37 5.12
C SER A 112 -7.74 -7.87 4.70
N PHE A 113 -8.59 -8.80 4.29
CA PHE A 113 -9.93 -8.53 3.81
C PHE A 113 -10.94 -8.87 4.91
N LEU A 114 -11.98 -8.04 5.05
CA LEU A 114 -13.13 -8.31 5.89
C LEU A 114 -14.37 -8.28 4.99
N GLY A 115 -15.27 -9.24 5.17
CA GLY A 115 -16.44 -9.41 4.33
C GLY A 115 -16.97 -10.85 4.38
N HIS A 116 -17.77 -11.19 3.38
CA HIS A 116 -18.41 -12.51 3.24
C HIS A 116 -18.25 -13.07 1.83
#